data_AF-A0A817VJC9-F1
#
_entry.id   AF-A0A817VJC9-F1
#
_cell.length_a   1.000
_cell.length_b   1.000
_cell.length_c   1.000
_cell.angle_alpha   90.00
_cell.angle_beta   90.00
_cell.angle_gamma   90.00
#
_symmetry.space_group_name_H-M   'P 1'
#
loop_
_entity.id
_entity.type
_entity.pdbx_description
1 polymer ?
#
loop_
_entity_poly.entity_id
_entity_poly.type
_entity_poly.pdbx_seq_one_letter_code
_entity_poly.pdbx_strand_id
1 'polypeptide(L)' 'MINSVELNVVAVGWGRLSEGGSLPSTLQQVTLQTVDYQASTCTPTMKDWHVQFCAGVSGGGKGNFI' A
#
# COMPACT_ATOMS: atom_id res chain seq x y z
N MET A 1 16.93 -16.47 0.67
CA MET A 1 16.40 -15.34 -0.13
C MET A 1 15.00 -15.71 -0.54
N ILE A 2 13.97 -15.15 0.12
CA ILE A 2 12.59 -15.29 -0.34
C ILE A 2 12.47 -14.26 -1.47
N ASN A 3 12.33 -14.71 -2.72
CA ASN A 3 11.88 -13.83 -3.80
C ASN A 3 10.49 -13.34 -3.41
N SER A 4 10.34 -12.04 -3.20
CA SER A 4 9.09 -11.34 -2.95
C SER A 4 8.14 -11.61 -4.12
N VAL A 5 7.25 -12.60 -3.96
CA VAL A 5 6.17 -12.84 -4.91
C VAL A 5 5.28 -11.59 -4.90
N GLU A 6 5.05 -10.99 -6.07
CA GLU A 6 4.05 -9.92 -6.21
C GLU A 6 2.66 -10.51 -5.93
N LEU A 7 2.16 -10.28 -4.72
CA LEU A 7 0.87 -10.77 -4.26
C LEU A 7 -0.16 -9.65 -4.29
N ASN A 8 -1.38 -9.99 -4.69
CA ASN A 8 -2.54 -9.12 -4.52
C ASN A 8 -3.03 -9.22 -3.08
N VAL A 9 -3.12 -8.09 -2.39
CA VAL A 9 -3.65 -7.96 -1.04
C VAL A 9 -4.83 -7.00 -1.04
N VAL A 10 -5.71 -7.14 -0.06
CA VAL A 10 -6.91 -6.30 0.06
C VAL A 10 -6.81 -5.48 1.34
N ALA A 11 -6.90 -4.16 1.20
CA ALA A 11 -7.06 -3.23 2.32
C ALA A 11 -8.51 -2.73 2.38
N VAL A 12 -9.07 -2.69 3.58
CA VAL A 12 -10.43 -2.20 3.84
C VAL A 12 -10.42 -1.19 4.99
N GLY A 13 -11.33 -0.21 4.93
CA GLY A 13 -11.48 0.74 6.02
C GLY A 13 -12.37 1.94 5.70
N TRP A 14 -12.45 2.86 6.66
CA TRP A 14 -13.18 4.13 6.55
C TRP A 14 -12.23 5.33 6.57
N GLY A 15 -10.98 5.15 6.15
CA GLY A 15 -10.03 6.25 6.01
C GLY A 15 -10.50 7.27 4.99
N ARG A 16 -9.90 8.47 5.02
CA ARG A 16 -10.17 9.49 4.00
C ARG A 16 -9.80 8.96 2.62
N LEU A 17 -10.66 9.21 1.62
CA LEU A 17 -10.43 8.82 0.23
C LEU A 17 -9.48 9.77 -0.51
N SER A 18 -9.23 10.94 0.06
CA SER A 18 -8.31 11.96 -0.43
C SER A 18 -7.73 12.77 0.74
N GLU A 19 -6.58 13.40 0.52
CA GLU A 19 -6.01 14.32 1.51
C GLU A 19 -7.00 15.46 1.82
N GLY A 20 -7.25 15.72 3.10
CA GLY A 20 -8.24 16.71 3.55
C GLY A 20 -9.71 16.34 3.30
N GLY A 21 -10.02 15.22 2.65
CA GLY A 21 -11.38 14.79 2.35
C GLY A 21 -12.19 14.36 3.58
N SER A 22 -13.49 14.13 3.36
CA SER A 22 -14.40 13.57 4.37
C SER A 22 -14.16 12.07 4.56
N LEU A 23 -14.61 11.54 5.70
CA LEU A 23 -14.64 10.11 5.94
C LEU A 23 -15.89 9.51 5.24
N PRO A 24 -15.75 8.39 4.54
CA PRO A 24 -16.88 7.71 3.92
C PRO A 24 -17.82 7.11 4.98
N SER A 25 -19.12 7.08 4.69
CA SER A 25 -20.12 6.42 5.55
C SER A 25 -20.20 4.90 5.37
N THR A 26 -19.62 4.39 4.28
CA THR A 26 -19.59 2.96 3.94
C THR A 26 -18.16 2.43 3.94
N LEU A 27 -18.00 1.14 4.28
CA LEU A 27 -16.69 0.48 4.26
C LEU A 27 -16.14 0.50 2.84
N GLN A 28 -14.89 0.93 2.70
CA GLN A 28 -14.19 0.96 1.43
C GLN A 28 -13.26 -0.23 1.30
N GLN A 29 -12.99 -0.64 0.06
CA GLN A 29 -12.08 -1.73 -0.27
C GLN A 29 -11.17 -1.33 -1.42
N VAL A 30 -9.90 -1.73 -1.35
CA VAL A 30 -8.94 -1.59 -2.44
C VAL A 30 -8.04 -2.81 -2.55
N THR A 31 -7.80 -3.27 -3.77
CA THR A 31 -6.79 -4.29 -4.07
C THR A 31 -5.46 -3.59 -4.37
N LEU A 32 -4.39 -4.02 -3.71
CA LEU A 32 -3.03 -3.50 -3.83
C LEU A 32 -2.08 -4.65 -4.18
N GLN A 33 -0.92 -4.31 -4.75
CA GLN A 33 0.16 -5.25 -5.01
C GLN A 33 1.26 -5.06 -3.97
N THR A 34 1.78 -6.16 -3.43
CA THR A 34 2.97 -6.11 -2.56
C THR A 34 4.19 -5.68 -3.34
N VAL A 35 5.09 -4.99 -2.65
CA VAL A 35 6.27 -4.40 -3.24
C VAL A 35 7.51 -4.96 -2.58
N ASP A 36 8.55 -5.21 -3.38
CA ASP A 36 9.87 -5.55 -2.85
C ASP A 36 10.43 -4.46 -1.92
N TYR A 37 10.90 -4.84 -0.75
CA TYR A 37 11.37 -3.88 0.26
C TYR A 37 12.58 -3.05 -0.21
N GLN A 38 13.35 -3.51 -1.21
CA GLN A 38 14.47 -2.81 -1.82
C GLN A 38 14.04 -1.84 -2.93
N ALA A 39 12.77 -1.85 -3.34
CA ALA A 39 12.26 -0.90 -4.31
C ALA A 39 12.43 0.54 -3.78
N SER A 40 12.85 1.46 -4.66
CA SER A 40 13.10 2.87 -4.33
C SER A 40 11.87 3.62 -3.80
N THR A 41 10.70 3.10 -4.10
CA THR A 41 9.37 3.57 -3.69
C THR A 41 8.95 3.05 -2.32
N CYS A 42 9.52 1.94 -1.86
CA CYS A 42 9.23 1.34 -0.54
C CYS A 42 10.29 1.74 0.50
N THR A 43 11.56 1.60 0.12
CA THR A 43 12.74 1.82 0.99
C THR A 43 12.67 3.11 1.82
N PRO A 44 12.24 4.28 1.29
CA PRO A 44 12.23 5.54 2.05
C PRO A 44 11.24 5.57 3.22
N THR A 45 10.20 4.73 3.19
CA THR A 45 9.15 4.69 4.22
C THR A 45 9.29 3.50 5.17
N MET A 46 10.13 2.53 4.82
CA MET A 46 10.41 1.33 5.59
C MET A 46 11.26 1.65 6.82
N LYS A 47 10.80 1.25 8.01
CA LYS A 47 11.55 1.39 9.28
C LYS A 47 12.16 0.07 9.74
N ASP A 48 11.44 -1.04 9.56
CA ASP A 48 11.92 -2.37 9.90
C ASP A 48 11.37 -3.41 8.92
N TRP A 49 12.24 -3.90 8.04
CA TRP A 49 11.91 -4.86 6.99
C TRP A 49 11.54 -6.25 7.51
N HIS A 50 11.76 -6.56 8.80
CA HIS A 50 11.36 -7.83 9.39
C HIS A 50 9.86 -7.89 9.74
N VAL A 51 9.23 -6.72 9.96
CA VAL A 51 7.84 -6.62 10.45
C VAL A 51 6.97 -5.69 9.60
N GLN A 52 7.52 -5.12 8.54
CA GLN A 52 6.83 -4.23 7.62
C GLN A 52 7.01 -4.68 6.18
N PHE A 53 6.02 -4.39 5.35
CA PHE A 53 6.07 -4.55 3.91
C PHE A 53 5.34 -3.37 3.27
N CYS A 54 5.67 -3.04 2.02
CA CYS A 54 4.94 -2.03 1.27
C CYS A 54 3.94 -2.70 0.32
N ALA A 55 2.82 -2.02 0.08
CA ALA A 55 1.87 -2.40 -0.94
C ALA A 55 1.20 -1.17 -1.55
N GLY A 56 0.95 -1.20 -2.86
CA GLY A 56 0.26 -0.12 -3.56
C GLY A 56 -0.08 -0.49 -5.00
N VAL A 57 -0.44 0.50 -5.83
CA VAL A 57 -0.79 0.30 -7.25
C VAL A 57 0.17 1.11 -8.11
N SER A 58 0.78 0.49 -9.12
CA SER A 58 1.65 1.17 -10.10
C SER A 58 0.95 2.38 -10.72
N GLY A 59 1.61 3.55 -10.69
CA GLY A 59 1.04 4.81 -11.19
C GLY A 59 0.22 5.60 -10.16
N GLY A 60 0.12 5.11 -8.92
CA GLY A 60 -0.45 5.83 -7.79
C GLY A 60 -1.98 5.81 -7.69
N GLY A 61 -2.53 6.81 -7.00
CA GLY A 61 -3.99 7.02 -6.86
C GLY A 61 -4.71 6.13 -5.84
N LYS A 62 -4.13 4.98 -5.44
CA LYS A 62 -4.70 4.04 -4.45
C LYS A 62 -3.60 3.52 -3.51
N GLY A 63 -3.61 3.95 -2.23
CA GLY A 63 -2.59 3.52 -1.24
C GLY A 63 -1.14 3.96 -1.56
N ASN A 64 -1.00 4.76 -2.62
CA ASN A 64 0.15 5.26 -3.37
C ASN A 64 1.41 4.37 -3.56
N PHE A 65 1.70 4.07 -4.82
CA PHE A 65 2.98 3.57 -5.32
C PHE A 65 3.26 4.20 -6.71
N ILE A 66 4.33 4.99 -6.87
CA ILE A 66 4.66 5.69 -8.14
C ILE A 66 5.94 5.13 -8.71
#